data_AF-Q5TKT3-F1
#
_entry.id   AF-Q5TKT3-F1
#
_cell.length_a   1.000
_cell.length_b   1.000
_cell.length_c   1.000
_cell.angle_alpha   90.00
_cell.angle_beta   90.00
_cell.angle_gamma   90.00
#
_symmetry.space_group_name_H-M   'P 1'
#
loop_
_entity.id
_entity.type
_entity.pdbx_description
1 polymer ?
#
loop_
_entity_poly.entity_id
_entity_poly.type
_entity_poly.pdbx_seq_one_letter_code
_entity_poly.pdbx_strand_id
1 'polypeptide(L)'
;MFLNFFSAKYLVLLGCALARLTIAQQEQNRLCDTALTISNDFNGSQSEDGKGNGSIHNRSLSAWNWIPKFSPHRIPQVIFEAQCSSEYCILPTGVDKRLNSVPIYQDILVLKQEMERKKCFRAMFEKVIVGCTCVRAKTS
;
A
#
# COMPACT_ATOMS: atom_id res chain seq x y z
N MET A 1 23.46 -39.87 50.41
CA MET A 1 23.97 -38.72 49.63
C MET A 1 23.67 -38.80 48.12
N PHE A 2 23.59 -39.99 47.51
CA PHE A 2 23.35 -40.14 46.07
C PHE A 2 21.98 -39.64 45.58
N LEU A 3 20.89 -39.86 46.33
CA LEU A 3 19.54 -39.41 45.94
C LEU A 3 19.42 -37.88 45.71
N ASN A 4 20.11 -37.07 46.52
CA ASN A 4 20.09 -35.61 46.36
C ASN A 4 20.80 -35.18 45.07
N PHE A 5 21.90 -35.85 44.69
CA PHE A 5 22.60 -35.58 43.43
C PHE A 5 21.77 -35.92 42.19
N PHE A 6 21.00 -37.01 42.23
CA PHE A 6 20.07 -37.33 41.15
C PHE A 6 19.02 -36.22 41.03
N SER A 7 18.40 -35.78 42.14
CA SER A 7 17.39 -34.72 42.12
C SER A 7 17.90 -33.40 41.51
N ALA A 8 19.13 -32.99 41.88
CA ALA A 8 19.72 -31.76 41.38
C ALA A 8 20.01 -31.81 39.87
N LYS A 9 20.53 -32.93 39.36
CA LYS A 9 20.77 -33.13 37.92
C LYS A 9 19.46 -33.12 37.13
N TYR A 10 18.42 -33.76 37.65
CA TYR A 10 17.09 -33.76 37.02
C TYR A 10 16.48 -32.35 36.97
N LEU A 11 16.61 -31.57 38.05
CA LEU A 11 16.17 -30.16 38.09
C LEU A 11 16.91 -29.30 37.07
N VAL A 12 18.23 -29.47 36.93
CA VAL A 12 19.02 -28.73 35.92
C VAL A 12 18.60 -29.12 34.51
N LEU A 13 18.40 -30.42 34.22
CA LEU A 13 17.94 -30.89 32.91
C LEU A 13 16.53 -30.37 32.58
N LEU A 14 15.61 -30.39 33.54
CA LEU A 14 14.26 -29.85 33.37
C LEU A 14 14.30 -28.34 33.12
N GLY A 15 15.10 -27.59 33.88
CA GLY A 15 15.33 -26.16 33.66
C GLY A 15 15.89 -25.86 32.26
N CYS A 16 16.89 -26.64 31.82
CA CYS A 16 17.43 -26.54 30.47
C CYS A 16 16.39 -26.87 29.39
N ALA A 17 15.55 -27.89 29.60
CA ALA A 17 14.49 -28.26 28.66
C ALA A 17 13.42 -27.17 28.53
N LEU A 18 12.99 -26.58 29.66
CA LEU A 18 12.04 -25.46 29.68
C LEU A 18 12.63 -24.21 29.00
N ALA A 19 13.90 -23.89 29.26
CA ALA A 19 14.58 -22.78 28.58
C ALA A 19 14.69 -23.00 27.06
N ARG A 20 14.95 -24.25 26.62
CA ARG A 20 14.97 -24.60 25.19
C ARG A 20 13.58 -24.46 24.56
N LEU A 21 12.51 -24.88 25.26
CA LEU A 21 11.13 -24.74 24.80
C LEU A 21 10.72 -23.26 24.66
N THR A 22 11.10 -22.40 25.61
CA THR A 22 10.80 -20.96 25.50
C THR A 22 11.54 -20.29 24.34
N ILE A 23 12.79 -20.70 24.07
CA ILE A 23 13.55 -20.20 22.93
C ILE A 23 12.91 -20.66 21.60
N ALA A 24 12.44 -21.91 21.53
CA ALA A 24 11.77 -22.45 20.34
C ALA A 24 10.44 -21.73 20.01
N GLN A 25 9.62 -21.40 21.02
CA GLN A 25 8.39 -20.64 20.81
C GLN A 25 8.67 -19.22 20.27
N GLN A 26 9.82 -18.62 20.63
CA GLN A 26 10.22 -17.32 20.09
C GLN A 26 10.59 -17.36 18.60
N GLU A 27 11.04 -18.52 18.10
CA GLU A 27 11.38 -18.70 16.68
C GLU A 27 10.14 -18.88 15.80
N GLN A 28 9.09 -19.55 16.28
CA GLN A 28 7.81 -19.66 15.58
C GLN A 28 7.10 -18.30 15.44
N ASN A 29 7.26 -17.41 16.42
CA ASN A 29 6.82 -16.02 16.31
C ASN A 29 7.57 -15.22 15.23
N ARG A 30 8.63 -15.75 14.62
CA ARG A 30 9.48 -15.02 13.66
C ARG A 30 9.12 -15.26 12.20
N LEU A 31 8.27 -16.24 11.90
CA LEU A 31 7.84 -16.53 10.54
C LEU A 31 6.69 -15.58 10.16
N CYS A 32 6.91 -14.76 9.13
CA CYS A 32 5.82 -14.01 8.51
C CYS A 32 4.93 -15.00 7.76
N ASP A 33 3.62 -14.79 7.74
CA ASP A 33 2.75 -15.50 6.79
C ASP A 33 3.15 -15.05 5.37
N THR A 34 3.70 -15.97 4.57
CA THR A 34 4.33 -15.68 3.27
C THR A 34 3.42 -15.94 2.08
N ALA A 35 2.18 -16.38 2.29
CA ALA A 35 1.26 -16.69 1.19
C ALA A 35 0.59 -15.43 0.64
N LEU A 36 1.21 -14.79 -0.35
CA LEU A 36 0.55 -13.83 -1.24
C LEU A 36 0.51 -14.40 -2.65
N THR A 37 -0.63 -14.97 -3.04
CA THR A 37 -0.87 -15.43 -4.42
C THR A 37 -1.40 -14.26 -5.23
N ILE A 38 -0.56 -13.71 -6.11
CA ILE A 38 -1.00 -12.79 -7.16
C ILE A 38 -1.55 -13.66 -8.30
N SER A 39 -2.80 -13.45 -8.72
CA SER A 39 -3.32 -14.13 -9.91
C SER A 39 -2.60 -13.59 -11.15
N ASN A 40 -2.14 -14.49 -12.03
CA ASN A 40 -1.45 -14.13 -13.28
C ASN A 40 -2.40 -13.57 -14.36
N ASP A 41 -3.68 -13.38 -14.06
CA ASP A 41 -4.68 -12.92 -15.03
C ASP A 41 -4.59 -11.41 -15.32
N PHE A 42 -3.60 -10.71 -14.75
CA PHE A 42 -3.43 -9.27 -14.98
C PHE A 42 -2.79 -9.00 -16.34
N ASN A 43 -3.63 -8.94 -17.37
CA ASN A 43 -3.28 -8.32 -18.63
C ASN A 43 -3.33 -6.80 -18.43
N GLY A 44 -2.19 -6.20 -18.08
CA GLY A 44 -2.07 -4.74 -18.05
C GLY A 44 -2.45 -4.18 -19.40
N SER A 45 -3.59 -3.49 -19.49
CA SER A 45 -3.92 -2.73 -20.69
C SER A 45 -2.87 -1.64 -20.80
N GLN A 46 -2.06 -1.65 -21.85
CA GLN A 46 -1.33 -0.45 -22.22
C GLN A 46 -2.39 0.61 -22.50
N SER A 47 -2.41 1.68 -21.71
CA SER A 47 -3.18 2.85 -22.06
C SER A 47 -2.69 3.29 -23.42
N GLU A 48 -3.55 3.24 -24.45
CA GLU A 48 -3.30 3.84 -25.76
C GLU A 48 -3.34 5.38 -25.63
N ASP A 49 -2.48 5.94 -24.77
CA ASP A 49 -2.11 7.36 -24.80
C ASP A 49 -1.22 7.54 -26.04
N GLY A 50 -1.82 7.50 -27.24
CA GLY A 50 -1.01 7.56 -28.46
C GLY A 50 -1.71 7.71 -29.80
N LYS A 51 -3.02 7.50 -29.92
CA LYS A 51 -3.70 7.75 -31.21
C LYS A 51 -4.24 9.19 -31.29
N GLY A 52 -3.31 10.13 -31.49
CA GLY A 52 -3.57 11.36 -32.25
C GLY A 52 -3.86 12.65 -31.49
N ASN A 53 -4.17 12.66 -30.18
CA ASN A 53 -4.59 13.91 -29.50
C ASN A 53 -3.94 14.15 -28.12
N GLY A 54 -2.74 13.60 -27.90
CA GLY A 54 -2.03 13.75 -26.62
C GLY A 54 -2.63 12.94 -25.47
N SER A 55 -2.01 13.06 -24.30
CA SER A 55 -2.40 12.31 -23.10
C SER A 55 -3.73 12.78 -22.52
N ILE A 56 -4.52 11.84 -21.99
CA ILE A 56 -5.86 12.12 -21.44
C ILE A 56 -5.81 13.17 -20.31
N HIS A 57 -4.80 13.10 -19.44
CA HIS A 57 -4.67 14.01 -18.29
C HIS A 57 -4.47 15.48 -18.68
N ASN A 58 -3.90 15.75 -19.86
CA ASN A 58 -3.67 17.12 -20.35
C ASN A 58 -4.87 17.72 -21.08
N ARG A 59 -5.70 16.88 -21.71
CA ARG A 59 -6.87 17.30 -22.49
C ARG A 59 -8.21 17.19 -21.74
N SER A 60 -8.17 16.80 -20.47
CA SER A 60 -9.34 16.74 -19.60
C SER A 60 -9.84 18.14 -19.26
N LEU A 61 -11.16 18.32 -19.15
CA LEU A 61 -11.78 19.54 -18.60
C LEU A 61 -11.40 19.77 -17.13
N SER A 62 -10.89 18.74 -16.46
CA SER A 62 -10.30 18.80 -15.13
C SER A 62 -8.93 18.14 -15.22
N ALA A 63 -8.00 18.80 -15.92
CA ALA A 63 -6.64 18.31 -16.13
C ALA A 63 -5.92 18.08 -14.80
N TRP A 64 -4.91 17.19 -14.83
CA TRP A 64 -4.10 16.88 -13.66
C TRP A 64 -2.65 16.58 -14.03
N ASN A 65 -1.76 16.78 -13.06
CA ASN A 65 -0.38 16.32 -13.12
C ASN A 65 -0.21 15.04 -12.31
N TRP A 66 0.72 14.17 -12.74
CA TRP A 66 1.09 12.99 -11.98
C TRP A 66 2.20 13.32 -10.98
N ILE A 67 1.92 13.12 -9.69
CA ILE A 67 2.84 13.41 -8.60
C ILE A 67 3.31 12.08 -7.98
N PRO A 68 4.61 11.77 -7.98
CA PRO A 68 5.12 10.57 -7.32
C PRO A 68 5.04 10.69 -5.80
N LYS A 69 4.48 9.67 -5.14
CA LYS A 69 4.37 9.54 -3.69
C LYS A 69 5.21 8.38 -3.20
N PHE A 70 6.33 8.71 -2.57
CA PHE A 70 7.28 7.74 -2.04
C PHE A 70 6.92 7.31 -0.61
N SER A 71 6.93 6.00 -0.35
CA SER A 71 6.87 5.40 0.97
C SER A 71 7.90 4.26 1.05
N PRO A 72 8.95 4.37 1.88
CA PRO A 72 10.03 3.37 1.92
C PRO A 72 9.57 2.02 2.47
N HIS A 73 8.51 2.01 3.28
CA HIS A 73 7.98 0.85 4.00
C HIS A 73 6.74 0.25 3.31
N ARG A 74 6.64 0.40 1.98
CA ARG A 74 5.50 -0.07 1.19
C ARG A 74 5.98 -0.65 -0.15
N ILE A 75 5.26 -1.64 -0.67
CA ILE A 75 5.39 -2.12 -2.05
C ILE A 75 4.07 -1.84 -2.79
N PRO A 76 4.07 -1.14 -3.95
CA PRO A 76 5.23 -0.44 -4.51
C PRO A 76 5.64 0.77 -3.67
N GLN A 77 6.94 1.10 -3.68
CA GLN A 77 7.46 2.23 -2.91
C GLN A 77 6.98 3.57 -3.47
N VAL A 78 6.85 3.67 -4.79
CA VAL A 78 6.34 4.85 -5.48
C VAL A 78 4.97 4.54 -6.06
N ILE A 79 4.00 5.39 -5.75
CA ILE A 79 2.69 5.42 -6.41
C ILE A 79 2.53 6.83 -7.00
N PHE A 80 2.10 6.94 -8.25
CA PHE A 80 1.74 8.23 -8.82
C PHE A 80 0.30 8.56 -8.47
N GLU A 81 0.09 9.75 -7.94
CA GLU A 81 -1.25 10.29 -7.68
C GLU A 81 -1.52 11.49 -8.58
N ALA A 82 -2.76 11.61 -9.04
CA ALA A 82 -3.21 12.76 -9.80
C ALA A 82 -3.39 13.97 -8.87
N GLN A 83 -2.87 15.11 -9.29
CA GLN A 83 -3.09 16.41 -8.68
C GLN A 83 -3.83 17.31 -9.68
N CYS A 84 -5.07 17.69 -9.36
CA CYS A 84 -5.86 18.56 -10.23
C CYS A 84 -5.15 19.90 -10.47
N SER A 85 -5.08 20.33 -11.72
CA SER A 85 -4.36 21.54 -12.12
C SER A 85 -5.10 22.84 -11.74
N SER A 86 -6.39 22.74 -11.42
CA SER A 86 -7.28 23.86 -11.07
C SER A 86 -8.37 23.37 -10.12
N GLU A 87 -8.93 24.26 -9.31
CA GLU A 87 -10.14 24.00 -8.50
C GLU A 87 -11.43 23.99 -9.34
N TYR A 88 -11.42 24.70 -10.47
CA TYR A 88 -12.53 24.81 -11.40
C TYR A 88 -12.22 24.12 -12.71
N CYS A 89 -13.27 23.65 -13.39
CA CYS A 89 -13.10 23.07 -14.72
C CYS A 89 -12.70 24.13 -15.76
N ILE A 90 -11.86 23.72 -16.70
CA ILE A 90 -11.41 24.54 -17.82
C ILE A 90 -12.14 24.06 -19.07
N LEU A 91 -13.07 24.88 -19.57
CA LEU A 91 -13.78 24.63 -20.82
C LEU A 91 -13.05 25.31 -21.97
N PRO A 92 -13.33 24.93 -23.24
CA PRO A 92 -12.83 25.66 -24.39
C PRO A 92 -13.18 27.16 -24.38
N THR A 93 -14.26 27.53 -23.71
CA THR A 93 -14.71 28.92 -23.52
C THR A 93 -14.05 29.65 -22.35
N GLY A 94 -13.21 28.97 -21.56
CA GLY A 94 -12.59 29.48 -20.34
C GLY A 94 -13.00 28.73 -19.08
N VAL A 95 -12.66 29.29 -17.92
CA VAL A 95 -12.97 28.70 -16.61
C VAL A 95 -14.44 28.93 -16.26
N ASP A 96 -15.18 27.86 -15.93
CA ASP A 96 -16.57 27.97 -15.44
C ASP A 96 -16.61 27.78 -13.92
N LYS A 97 -16.86 28.87 -13.18
CA LYS A 97 -16.93 28.86 -11.71
C LYS A 97 -18.10 28.05 -11.14
N ARG A 98 -19.07 27.66 -11.96
CA ARG A 98 -20.18 26.78 -11.57
C ARG A 98 -19.79 25.31 -11.59
N LEU A 99 -18.59 24.97 -12.06
CA LEU A 99 -18.08 23.61 -12.13
C LEU A 99 -16.77 23.47 -11.36
N ASN A 100 -16.63 22.41 -10.58
CA ASN A 100 -15.43 22.13 -9.81
C ASN A 100 -14.68 20.92 -10.37
N SER A 101 -13.35 21.00 -10.33
CA SER A 101 -12.46 19.89 -10.56
C SER A 101 -12.22 19.17 -9.25
N VAL A 102 -12.62 17.90 -9.17
CA VAL A 102 -12.49 17.08 -7.96
C VAL A 102 -11.68 15.82 -8.22
N PRO A 103 -10.87 15.35 -7.26
CA PRO A 103 -10.10 14.13 -7.39
C PRO A 103 -11.01 12.89 -7.44
N ILE A 104 -10.64 11.92 -8.27
CA ILE A 104 -11.21 10.58 -8.29
C ILE A 104 -10.30 9.66 -7.48
N TYR A 105 -10.87 8.98 -6.50
CA TYR A 105 -10.16 8.05 -5.63
C TYR A 105 -10.38 6.61 -6.07
N GLN A 106 -9.34 5.78 -5.93
CA GLN A 106 -9.40 4.34 -6.11
C GLN A 106 -8.65 3.66 -4.96
N ASP A 107 -9.18 2.55 -4.46
CA ASP A 107 -8.45 1.70 -3.53
C ASP A 107 -7.56 0.73 -4.32
N ILE A 108 -6.28 0.69 -3.97
CA ILE A 108 -5.29 -0.23 -4.56
C ILE A 108 -4.67 -1.10 -3.49
N LEU A 109 -4.32 -2.34 -3.85
CA LEU A 109 -3.62 -3.23 -2.95
C LEU A 109 -2.14 -2.84 -2.85
N VAL A 110 -1.64 -2.71 -1.63
CA VAL A 110 -0.24 -2.47 -1.31
C VAL A 110 0.22 -3.43 -0.22
N LEU A 111 1.53 -3.68 -0.17
CA LEU A 111 2.13 -4.41 0.94
C LEU A 111 2.83 -3.42 1.87
N LYS A 112 2.41 -3.33 3.13
CA LYS A 112 3.06 -2.49 4.14
C LYS A 112 4.02 -3.30 4.98
N GLN A 113 5.24 -2.80 5.14
CA GLN A 113 6.26 -3.41 6.00
C GLN A 113 5.86 -3.25 7.47
N GLU A 114 5.96 -4.32 8.25
CA GLU A 114 5.74 -4.27 9.69
C GLU A 114 6.94 -3.62 10.40
N MET A 115 6.69 -2.61 11.23
CA MET A 115 7.76 -1.84 11.89
C MET A 115 8.56 -2.69 12.88
N GLU A 116 7.89 -3.57 13.63
CA GLU A 116 8.50 -4.49 14.59
C GLU A 116 9.24 -5.64 13.91
N ARG A 117 8.75 -6.06 12.74
CA ARG A 117 9.27 -7.18 11.95
C ARG A 117 9.58 -6.70 10.54
N LYS A 118 10.71 -6.02 10.35
CA LYS A 118 11.13 -5.43 9.05
C LYS A 118 11.17 -6.39 7.85
N LYS A 119 11.07 -7.72 8.06
CA LYS A 119 10.98 -8.71 6.99
C LYS A 119 9.55 -9.14 6.65
N CYS A 120 8.58 -8.72 7.45
CA CYS A 120 7.18 -9.05 7.30
C CYS A 120 6.44 -7.91 6.61
N PHE A 121 5.46 -8.30 5.79
CA PHE A 121 4.57 -7.38 5.11
C PHE A 121 3.13 -7.81 5.32
N ARG A 122 2.24 -6.83 5.42
CA ARG A 122 0.80 -7.04 5.44
C ARG A 122 0.17 -6.46 4.19
N ALA A 123 -0.68 -7.23 3.53
CA ALA A 123 -1.53 -6.75 2.45
C ALA A 123 -2.62 -5.82 2.99
N MET A 124 -2.71 -4.61 2.41
CA MET A 124 -3.67 -3.59 2.80
C MET A 124 -4.13 -2.80 1.57
N PHE A 125 -5.31 -2.19 1.63
CA PHE A 125 -5.75 -1.24 0.62
C PHE A 125 -5.34 0.19 0.99
N GLU A 126 -4.76 0.90 0.02
CA GLU A 126 -4.49 2.34 0.10
C GLU A 126 -5.36 3.08 -0.90
N LYS A 127 -5.95 4.19 -0.45
CA LYS A 127 -6.73 5.09 -1.28
C LYS A 127 -5.80 6.06 -1.99
N VAL A 128 -5.87 6.10 -3.32
CA VAL A 128 -4.99 6.91 -4.18
C VAL A 128 -5.82 7.72 -5.15
N ILE A 129 -5.34 8.91 -5.54
CA ILE A 129 -6.02 9.73 -6.55
C ILE A 129 -5.57 9.29 -7.96
N VAL A 130 -6.49 8.82 -8.78
CA VAL A 130 -6.21 8.28 -10.13
C VAL A 130 -6.53 9.24 -11.27
N GLY A 131 -7.14 10.38 -10.97
CA GLY A 131 -7.48 11.40 -11.94
C GLY A 131 -8.30 12.50 -11.31
N CYS A 132 -8.74 13.45 -12.12
CA CYS A 132 -9.67 14.49 -11.72
C CYS A 132 -10.86 14.53 -12.69
N THR A 133 -12.03 14.89 -12.16
CA THR A 133 -13.27 14.98 -12.93
C THR A 133 -13.98 16.30 -12.69
N CYS A 134 -14.72 16.73 -13.71
CA CYS A 134 -15.49 17.95 -13.68
C CYS A 134 -16.91 17.67 -13.16
N VAL A 135 -17.30 18.34 -12.09
CA VAL A 135 -18.62 18.19 -11.47
C VAL A 135 -19.31 19.54 -11.36
N ARG A 136 -20.64 19.55 -11.22
CA ARG A 136 -21.35 20.78 -10.83
C ARG A 136 -20.90 21.19 -9.43
N ALA A 137 -20.62 22.47 -9.25
CA ALA A 137 -20.36 23.02 -7.93
C ALA A 137 -21.56 22.76 -7.02
N LYS A 138 -21.31 22.46 -5.75
CA LYS A 138 -22.38 22.44 -4.76
C LYS A 138 -22.90 23.87 -4.67
N THR A 139 -24.15 24.10 -5.06
CA THR A 139 -24.84 25.31 -4.60
C THR A 139 -24.85 25.25 -3.08
N SER A 140 -24.26 26.26 -2.44
CA SER A 140 -24.63 26.57 -1.06
C SER A 140 -26.08 27.00 -1.01
#